data_AF-A0A9D8FY93-F1
#
_entry.id   AF-A0A9D8FY93-F1
#
_cell.length_a   1.000
_cell.length_b   1.000
_cell.length_c   1.000
_cell.angle_alpha   90.00
_cell.angle_beta   90.00
_cell.angle_gamma   90.00
#
_symmetry.space_group_name_H-M   'P 1'
#
loop_
_entity.id
_entity.type
_entity.pdbx_description
1 polymer ?
#
loop_
_entity_poly.entity_id
_entity_poly.type
_entity_poly.pdbx_seq_one_letter_code
_entity_poly.pdbx_strand_id
1 'polypeptide(L)'
;SDTFFRIYDKAAEQTKKGQLFLGHWIRAEMELKHDRAREAGIIICENLETWRETARGWFLQFLDFKEPSDDPNKSRWETCAWWAEFLEHASKVRILICYQKKTIESTKRWIKEQVAPSLFVLLDTIGLDELLHVIGEASARLSPKQIAMIKAYEEMLREMSPDESDEDDSVTLEDDARDAEEPKE
;
A
#
# COMPACT_ATOMS: atom_id res chain seq x y z
N SER A 1 -12.90 4.27 -1.53
CA SER A 1 -13.12 3.04 -0.73
C SER A 1 -12.81 1.85 -1.62
N ASP A 2 -12.03 0.90 -1.10
CA ASP A 2 -11.61 -0.30 -1.85
C ASP A 2 -12.59 -1.47 -1.68
N THR A 3 -13.68 -1.24 -0.94
CA THR A 3 -14.78 -2.17 -0.78
C THR A 3 -16.11 -1.41 -0.80
N PHE A 4 -17.09 -1.95 -1.52
CA PHE A 4 -18.45 -1.46 -1.58
C PHE A 4 -19.44 -2.62 -1.43
N PHE A 5 -20.56 -2.38 -0.77
CA PHE A 5 -21.62 -3.37 -0.62
C PHE A 5 -22.96 -2.77 -1.00
N ARG A 6 -23.74 -3.51 -1.79
CA ARG A 6 -25.04 -3.08 -2.31
C ARG A 6 -26.07 -4.16 -2.06
N ILE A 7 -27.20 -3.78 -1.47
CA ILE A 7 -28.40 -4.62 -1.41
C ILE A 7 -29.52 -3.84 -2.10
N TYR A 8 -30.15 -4.44 -3.11
CA TYR A 8 -31.20 -3.77 -3.87
C TYR A 8 -32.17 -4.76 -4.52
N ASP A 9 -33.35 -4.25 -4.88
CA ASP A 9 -34.35 -5.00 -5.64
C ASP A 9 -33.93 -5.10 -7.12
N LYS A 10 -33.45 -6.28 -7.48
CA LYS A 10 -32.98 -6.58 -8.84
C LYS A 10 -34.15 -6.79 -9.80
N ALA A 11 -35.28 -7.30 -9.34
CA ALA A 11 -36.49 -7.42 -10.17
C ALA A 11 -36.96 -6.03 -10.64
N ALA A 12 -37.00 -5.07 -9.72
CA ALA A 12 -37.34 -3.69 -10.03
C ALA A 12 -36.31 -3.03 -10.96
N GLU A 13 -35.01 -3.29 -10.77
CA GLU A 13 -33.96 -2.78 -11.67
C GLU A 13 -34.13 -3.29 -13.11
N GLN A 14 -34.41 -4.58 -13.29
CA GLN A 14 -34.59 -5.17 -14.63
C GLN A 14 -35.90 -4.71 -15.30
N THR A 15 -36.96 -4.58 -14.51
CA THR A 15 -38.24 -4.03 -14.99
C THR A 15 -38.06 -2.62 -15.55
N LYS A 16 -37.28 -1.76 -14.89
CA LYS A 16 -36.94 -0.42 -15.41
C LYS A 16 -36.13 -0.45 -16.71
N LYS A 17 -35.42 -1.53 -16.98
CA LYS A 17 -34.68 -1.76 -18.24
C LYS A 17 -35.53 -2.42 -19.34
N GLY A 18 -36.83 -2.56 -19.12
CA GLY A 18 -37.77 -3.12 -20.09
C GLY A 18 -37.88 -4.65 -20.06
N GLN A 19 -37.26 -5.32 -19.09
CA GLN A 19 -37.42 -6.76 -18.90
C GLN A 19 -38.50 -7.02 -17.85
N LEU A 20 -39.64 -7.59 -18.26
CA LEU A 20 -40.69 -7.96 -17.30
C LEU A 20 -40.23 -9.16 -16.47
N PHE A 21 -40.07 -8.96 -15.17
CA PHE A 21 -39.77 -10.02 -14.22
C PHE A 21 -40.92 -10.18 -13.22
N LEU A 22 -41.49 -11.37 -13.15
CA LEU A 22 -42.55 -11.71 -12.20
C LEU A 22 -41.93 -12.52 -11.05
N GLY A 23 -41.73 -11.89 -9.90
CA GLY A 23 -41.22 -12.55 -8.70
C GLY A 23 -40.37 -11.65 -7.80
N HIS A 24 -39.93 -12.22 -6.68
CA HIS A 24 -39.03 -11.57 -5.73
C HIS A 24 -37.57 -11.83 -6.10
N TRP A 25 -36.79 -10.79 -6.38
CA TRP A 25 -35.35 -10.91 -6.63
C TRP A 25 -34.58 -9.78 -5.97
N ILE A 26 -34.02 -10.05 -4.80
CA ILE A 26 -33.08 -9.17 -4.13
C ILE A 26 -31.66 -9.63 -4.44
N ARG A 27 -30.74 -8.69 -4.65
CA ARG A 27 -29.33 -9.00 -4.86
C ARG A 27 -28.47 -8.28 -3.83
N ALA A 28 -27.56 -9.05 -3.23
CA ALA A 28 -26.45 -8.54 -2.44
C ALA A 28 -25.15 -8.67 -3.25
N GLU A 29 -24.44 -7.56 -3.45
CA GLU A 29 -23.18 -7.50 -4.18
C GLU A 29 -22.08 -6.90 -3.30
N MET A 30 -20.92 -7.55 -3.29
CA MET A 30 -19.69 -7.00 -2.74
C MET A 30 -18.73 -6.67 -3.88
N GLU A 31 -18.28 -5.43 -3.96
CA GLU A 31 -17.30 -4.95 -4.91
C GLU A 31 -15.97 -4.73 -4.19
N LEU A 32 -14.90 -5.36 -4.69
CA LEU A 32 -13.53 -5.22 -4.18
C LEU A 32 -12.66 -4.54 -5.23
N LYS A 33 -11.73 -3.67 -4.81
CA LYS A 33 -10.80 -2.95 -5.69
C LYS A 33 -9.35 -3.09 -5.23
N HIS A 34 -8.42 -2.78 -6.14
CA HIS A 34 -6.99 -2.69 -5.86
C HIS A 34 -6.47 -3.95 -5.14
N ASP A 35 -5.72 -3.76 -4.05
CA ASP A 35 -5.10 -4.85 -3.31
C ASP A 35 -6.15 -5.82 -2.72
N ARG A 36 -7.34 -5.34 -2.32
CA ARG A 36 -8.41 -6.23 -1.83
C ARG A 36 -8.94 -7.18 -2.90
N ALA A 37 -9.11 -6.68 -4.12
CA ALA A 37 -9.55 -7.53 -5.23
C ALA A 37 -8.50 -8.59 -5.55
N ARG A 38 -7.21 -8.19 -5.54
CA ARG A 38 -6.09 -9.09 -5.76
C ARG A 38 -6.04 -10.20 -4.71
N GLU A 39 -6.03 -9.83 -3.43
CA GLU A 39 -5.94 -10.81 -2.33
C GLU A 39 -7.16 -11.73 -2.29
N ALA A 40 -8.38 -11.20 -2.50
CA ALA A 40 -9.57 -12.04 -2.61
C ALA A 40 -9.47 -13.03 -3.78
N GLY A 41 -8.95 -12.59 -4.92
CA GLY A 41 -8.71 -13.47 -6.08
C GLY A 41 -7.73 -14.60 -5.76
N ILE A 42 -6.64 -14.31 -5.07
CA ILE A 42 -5.67 -15.31 -4.62
C ILE A 42 -6.34 -16.33 -3.69
N ILE A 43 -7.05 -15.85 -2.66
CA ILE A 43 -7.75 -16.72 -1.70
C ILE A 43 -8.75 -17.63 -2.40
N ILE A 44 -9.52 -17.13 -3.39
CA ILE A 44 -10.45 -17.95 -4.17
C ILE A 44 -9.71 -19.01 -4.98
N CYS A 45 -8.64 -18.63 -5.69
CA CYS A 45 -7.86 -19.55 -6.51
C CYS A 45 -7.18 -20.65 -5.69
N GLU A 46 -6.72 -20.34 -4.49
CA GLU A 46 -6.12 -21.31 -3.57
C GLU A 46 -7.15 -22.23 -2.91
N ASN A 47 -8.43 -21.80 -2.84
CA ASN A 47 -9.49 -22.49 -2.11
C ASN A 47 -10.75 -22.70 -2.98
N LEU A 48 -10.58 -23.19 -4.22
CA LEU A 48 -11.67 -23.32 -5.21
C LEU A 48 -12.86 -24.20 -4.77
N GLU A 49 -12.66 -25.08 -3.79
CA GLU A 49 -13.74 -25.92 -3.27
C GLU A 49 -14.55 -25.22 -2.16
N THR A 50 -13.90 -24.35 -1.37
CA THR A 50 -14.47 -23.72 -0.17
C THR A 50 -14.65 -22.20 -0.29
N TRP A 51 -14.35 -21.61 -1.46
CA TRP A 51 -14.41 -20.16 -1.67
C TRP A 51 -15.79 -19.56 -1.37
N ARG A 52 -16.88 -20.33 -1.52
CA ARG A 52 -18.25 -19.88 -1.23
C ARG A 52 -18.44 -19.56 0.25
N GLU A 53 -17.94 -20.44 1.12
CA GLU A 53 -17.95 -20.21 2.58
C GLU A 53 -17.13 -18.99 2.94
N THR A 54 -15.94 -18.88 2.34
CA THR A 54 -15.06 -17.72 2.51
C THR A 54 -15.74 -16.42 2.07
N ALA A 55 -16.43 -16.43 0.92
CA ALA A 55 -17.16 -15.27 0.42
C ALA A 55 -18.32 -14.86 1.33
N ARG A 56 -19.08 -15.81 1.90
CA ARG A 56 -20.11 -15.52 2.92
C ARG A 56 -19.50 -14.94 4.19
N GLY A 57 -18.34 -15.45 4.61
CA GLY A 57 -17.58 -14.90 5.72
C GLY A 57 -17.10 -13.45 5.48
N TRP A 58 -16.74 -13.12 4.24
CA TRP A 58 -16.44 -11.74 3.85
C TRP A 58 -17.68 -10.84 3.93
N PHE A 59 -18.83 -11.32 3.45
CA PHE A 59 -20.12 -10.62 3.57
C PHE A 59 -20.42 -10.27 5.02
N LEU A 60 -20.35 -11.26 5.93
CA LEU A 60 -20.59 -11.05 7.35
C LEU A 60 -19.57 -10.11 8.00
N GLN A 61 -18.30 -10.17 7.57
CA GLN A 61 -17.26 -9.28 8.08
C GLN A 61 -17.47 -7.83 7.64
N PHE A 62 -18.07 -7.61 6.47
CA PHE A 62 -18.34 -6.27 5.95
C PHE A 62 -19.65 -5.68 6.47
N LEU A 63 -20.73 -6.48 6.48
CA LEU A 63 -22.06 -6.08 6.91
C LEU A 63 -22.69 -7.19 7.78
N ASP A 64 -23.07 -6.82 9.00
CA ASP A 64 -23.61 -7.74 10.00
C ASP A 64 -24.85 -7.09 10.61
N PHE A 65 -26.02 -7.56 10.18
CA PHE A 65 -27.29 -7.14 10.77
C PHE A 65 -27.43 -7.81 12.15
N LYS A 66 -27.66 -6.99 13.18
CA LYS A 66 -27.65 -7.41 14.57
C LYS A 66 -29.04 -7.39 15.20
N GLU A 67 -29.31 -8.35 16.07
CA GLU A 67 -30.42 -8.25 17.00
C GLU A 67 -30.07 -7.28 18.14
N PRO A 68 -30.94 -6.31 18.47
CA PRO A 68 -30.76 -5.45 19.62
C PRO A 68 -30.60 -6.24 20.92
N SER A 69 -29.66 -5.80 21.76
CA SER A 69 -29.36 -6.39 23.06
C SER A 69 -29.01 -5.27 24.06
N ASP A 70 -29.08 -5.59 25.35
CA ASP A 70 -28.72 -4.67 26.44
C ASP A 70 -27.19 -4.48 26.59
N ASP A 71 -26.36 -5.28 25.90
CA ASP A 71 -24.90 -5.08 25.90
C ASP A 71 -24.56 -3.75 25.20
N PRO A 72 -23.84 -2.81 25.85
CA PRO A 72 -23.45 -1.55 25.22
C PRO A 72 -22.53 -1.73 24.00
N ASN A 73 -21.82 -2.87 23.91
CA ASN A 73 -20.96 -3.21 22.80
C ASN A 73 -21.70 -4.00 21.71
N LYS A 74 -22.16 -3.27 20.69
CA LYS A 74 -22.83 -3.81 19.50
C LYS A 74 -22.07 -4.90 18.75
N SER A 75 -20.73 -4.98 18.89
CA SER A 75 -19.95 -6.04 18.24
C SER A 75 -20.23 -7.43 18.81
N ARG A 76 -20.76 -7.51 20.04
CA ARG A 76 -21.12 -8.75 20.74
C ARG A 76 -22.56 -9.16 20.52
N TRP A 77 -23.37 -8.31 19.91
CA TRP A 77 -24.75 -8.63 19.59
C TRP A 77 -24.79 -9.82 18.63
N GLU A 78 -25.82 -10.63 18.75
CA GLU A 78 -26.01 -11.75 17.85
C GLU A 78 -26.40 -11.27 16.46
N THR A 79 -25.95 -12.00 15.45
CA THR A 79 -26.38 -11.78 14.07
C THR A 79 -27.85 -12.18 13.95
N CYS A 80 -28.67 -11.34 13.31
CA CYS A 80 -30.10 -11.61 13.18
C CYS A 80 -30.37 -12.86 12.33
N ALA A 81 -31.44 -13.58 12.68
CA ALA A 81 -31.71 -14.92 12.17
C ALA A 81 -31.73 -14.98 10.64
N TRP A 82 -32.46 -14.09 9.98
CA TRP A 82 -32.57 -14.06 8.52
C TRP A 82 -31.23 -13.80 7.82
N TRP A 83 -30.32 -13.04 8.44
CA TRP A 83 -29.01 -12.75 7.86
C TRP A 83 -28.04 -13.91 8.08
N ALA A 84 -28.11 -14.54 9.25
CA ALA A 84 -27.37 -15.76 9.53
C ALA A 84 -27.79 -16.89 8.59
N GLU A 85 -29.09 -17.10 8.37
CA GLU A 85 -29.62 -18.07 7.40
C GLU A 85 -29.18 -17.75 5.96
N PHE A 86 -29.28 -16.49 5.53
CA PHE A 86 -28.84 -16.05 4.20
C PHE A 86 -27.35 -16.34 3.96
N LEU A 87 -26.52 -16.24 5.00
CA LEU A 87 -25.09 -16.52 4.95
C LEU A 87 -24.73 -17.95 5.38
N GLU A 88 -25.69 -18.86 5.51
CA GLU A 88 -25.49 -20.25 5.93
C GLU A 88 -24.67 -20.37 7.23
N HIS A 89 -24.93 -19.48 8.20
CA HIS A 89 -24.22 -19.39 9.48
C HIS A 89 -22.69 -19.29 9.36
N ALA A 90 -22.20 -18.65 8.29
CA ALA A 90 -20.77 -18.45 8.08
C ALA A 90 -20.10 -17.68 9.23
N SER A 91 -18.82 -17.97 9.46
CA SER A 91 -17.97 -17.19 10.37
C SER A 91 -17.37 -15.98 9.66
N LYS A 92 -17.09 -14.90 10.40
CA LYS A 92 -16.43 -13.72 9.85
C LYS A 92 -15.03 -14.06 9.33
N VAL A 93 -14.76 -13.68 8.08
CA VAL A 93 -13.44 -13.83 7.47
C VAL A 93 -12.93 -12.46 7.04
N ARG A 94 -11.68 -12.14 7.36
CA ARG A 94 -11.04 -10.89 6.94
C ARG A 94 -10.18 -11.13 5.71
N ILE A 95 -10.28 -10.23 4.73
CA ILE A 95 -9.28 -10.10 3.67
C ILE A 95 -8.10 -9.33 4.28
N LEU A 96 -7.04 -10.04 4.61
CA LEU A 96 -5.81 -9.43 5.11
C LEU A 96 -5.06 -8.84 3.92
N ILE A 97 -4.89 -7.52 3.93
CA ILE A 97 -4.00 -6.85 2.98
C ILE A 97 -2.65 -6.70 3.66
N CYS A 98 -1.67 -7.48 3.21
CA CYS A 98 -0.29 -7.18 3.51
C CYS A 98 0.11 -5.97 2.67
N TYR A 99 0.03 -4.77 3.25
CA TYR A 99 0.60 -3.59 2.61
C TYR A 99 2.09 -3.83 2.44
N GLN A 100 2.51 -4.12 1.21
CA GLN A 100 3.92 -4.12 0.86
C GLN A 100 4.46 -2.73 1.23
N LYS A 101 5.56 -2.68 1.99
CA LYS A 101 6.22 -1.40 2.28
C LYS A 101 6.56 -0.78 0.93
N LYS A 102 6.15 0.48 0.71
CA LYS A 102 6.59 1.23 -0.48
C LYS A 102 8.12 1.20 -0.49
N THR A 103 8.68 0.63 -1.54
CA THR A 103 10.12 0.63 -1.79
C THR A 103 10.51 1.84 -2.64
N ILE A 104 11.81 2.14 -2.73
CA ILE A 104 12.32 3.17 -3.63
C ILE A 104 11.97 2.83 -5.09
N GLU A 105 12.03 1.57 -5.51
CA GLU A 105 11.66 1.11 -6.85
C GLU A 105 10.18 1.35 -7.14
N SER A 106 9.31 1.07 -6.17
CA SER A 106 7.87 1.36 -6.30
C SER A 106 7.60 2.86 -6.42
N THR A 107 8.38 3.68 -5.69
CA THR A 107 8.29 5.15 -5.75
C THR A 107 8.79 5.68 -7.09
N LYS A 108 9.92 5.18 -7.60
CA LYS A 108 10.46 5.51 -8.94
C LYS A 108 9.44 5.19 -10.03
N ARG A 109 8.80 4.02 -9.96
CA ARG A 109 7.76 3.61 -10.92
C ARG A 109 6.55 4.53 -10.88
N TRP A 110 6.05 4.84 -9.68
CA TRP A 110 4.92 5.76 -9.52
C TRP A 110 5.25 7.17 -10.06
N ILE A 111 6.45 7.69 -9.78
CA ILE A 111 6.91 8.96 -10.36
C ILE A 111 6.88 8.88 -11.89
N LYS A 112 7.45 7.83 -12.49
CA LYS A 112 7.49 7.64 -13.94
C LYS A 112 6.09 7.61 -14.57
N GLU A 113 5.15 6.91 -13.93
CA GLU A 113 3.81 6.67 -14.48
C GLU A 113 2.85 7.84 -14.24
N GLN A 114 2.97 8.54 -13.10
CA GLN A 114 1.94 9.49 -12.65
C GLN A 114 2.42 10.94 -12.57
N VAL A 115 3.71 11.17 -12.35
CA VAL A 115 4.24 12.49 -11.98
C VAL A 115 5.18 13.06 -13.05
N ALA A 116 5.88 12.19 -13.79
CA ALA A 116 6.89 12.58 -14.77
C ALA A 116 6.42 13.59 -15.83
N PRO A 117 5.19 13.50 -16.39
CA PRO A 117 4.70 14.51 -17.32
C PRO A 117 4.65 15.91 -16.70
N SER A 118 4.16 16.03 -15.46
CA SER A 118 4.10 17.32 -14.75
C SER A 118 5.49 17.84 -14.38
N LEU A 119 6.41 16.95 -13.97
CA LEU A 119 7.80 17.34 -13.71
C LEU A 119 8.49 17.83 -14.98
N PHE A 120 8.20 17.21 -16.13
CA PHE A 120 8.75 17.65 -17.40
C PHE A 120 8.22 19.03 -17.80
N VAL A 121 6.92 19.30 -17.61
CA VAL A 121 6.35 20.65 -17.83
C VAL A 121 7.06 21.67 -16.95
N LEU A 122 7.30 21.38 -15.67
CA LEU A 122 8.05 22.29 -14.80
C LEU A 122 9.49 22.45 -15.29
N LEU A 123 10.19 21.36 -15.59
CA LEU A 123 11.56 21.42 -16.11
C LEU A 123 11.68 22.31 -17.35
N ASP A 124 10.76 22.18 -18.31
CA ASP A 124 10.75 22.94 -19.56
C ASP A 124 10.38 24.42 -19.36
N THR A 125 9.58 24.73 -18.34
CA THR A 125 9.05 26.09 -18.11
C THR A 125 9.88 26.93 -17.15
N ILE A 126 10.32 26.36 -16.03
CA ILE A 126 11.03 27.08 -14.95
C ILE A 126 12.51 26.68 -14.84
N GLY A 127 12.95 25.66 -15.59
CA GLY A 127 14.32 25.17 -15.57
C GLY A 127 14.62 24.24 -14.39
N LEU A 128 15.80 23.63 -14.43
CA LEU A 128 16.21 22.60 -13.46
C LEU A 128 16.41 23.18 -12.05
N ASP A 129 17.03 24.35 -11.93
CA ASP A 129 17.39 24.93 -10.62
C ASP A 129 16.15 25.26 -9.79
N GLU A 130 15.14 25.90 -10.41
CA GLU A 130 13.89 26.23 -9.75
C GLU A 130 13.07 24.96 -9.42
N LEU A 131 13.09 23.96 -10.31
CA LEU A 131 12.47 22.66 -10.02
C LEU A 131 13.11 21.98 -8.81
N LEU A 132 14.45 22.01 -8.70
CA LEU A 132 15.17 21.46 -7.55
C LEU A 132 14.85 22.24 -6.27
N HIS A 133 14.67 23.57 -6.35
CA HIS A 133 14.23 24.38 -5.21
C HIS A 133 12.86 23.93 -4.70
N VAL A 134 11.87 23.80 -5.60
CA VAL A 134 10.51 23.32 -5.27
C VAL A 134 10.53 21.92 -4.64
N ILE A 135 11.34 21.01 -5.17
CA ILE A 135 11.51 19.66 -4.60
C ILE A 135 12.19 19.75 -3.22
N GLY A 136 13.20 20.60 -3.07
CA GLY A 136 13.93 20.83 -1.83
C GLY A 136 13.03 21.31 -0.69
N GLU A 137 12.08 22.22 -0.96
CA GLU A 137 11.09 22.67 0.02
C GLU A 137 10.17 21.53 0.52
N ALA A 138 9.97 20.48 -0.28
CA ALA A 138 9.18 19.33 0.14
C ALA A 138 9.90 18.48 1.21
N SER A 139 11.22 18.58 1.33
CA SER A 139 12.02 17.82 2.32
C SER A 139 11.57 18.09 3.76
N ALA A 140 11.18 19.33 4.07
CA ALA A 140 10.68 19.73 5.39
C ALA A 140 9.35 19.04 5.77
N ARG A 141 8.64 18.46 4.80
CA ARG A 141 7.31 17.83 4.97
C ARG A 141 7.36 16.31 4.85
N LEU A 142 8.55 15.70 4.86
CA LEU A 142 8.68 14.25 4.77
C LEU A 142 8.05 13.56 5.98
N SER A 143 7.18 12.59 5.71
CA SER A 143 6.60 11.75 6.76
C SER A 143 7.63 10.79 7.36
N PRO A 144 7.44 10.31 8.61
CA PRO A 144 8.33 9.32 9.22
C PRO A 144 8.56 8.07 8.35
N LYS A 145 7.52 7.65 7.60
CA LYS A 145 7.59 6.53 6.67
C LYS A 145 8.52 6.80 5.49
N GLN A 146 8.53 8.02 4.94
CA GLN A 146 9.42 8.41 3.85
C GLN A 146 10.86 8.51 4.33
N ILE A 147 11.09 9.07 5.51
CA ILE A 147 12.43 9.14 6.13
C ILE A 147 12.98 7.73 6.35
N ALA A 148 12.18 6.81 6.90
CA ALA A 148 12.59 5.43 7.10
C ALA A 148 12.92 4.71 5.77
N MET A 149 12.20 5.03 4.69
CA MET A 149 12.46 4.49 3.35
C MET A 149 13.79 5.00 2.77
N ILE A 150 14.14 6.27 2.98
CA ILE A 150 15.44 6.83 2.58
C ILE A 150 16.56 6.09 3.32
N LYS A 151 16.48 6.00 4.66
CA LYS A 151 17.50 5.33 5.49
C LYS A 151 17.70 3.86 5.10
N ALA A 152 16.61 3.12 4.87
CA ALA A 152 16.67 1.73 4.45
C ALA A 152 17.38 1.57 3.09
N TYR A 153 17.21 2.53 2.18
CA TYR A 153 17.88 2.50 0.88
C TYR A 153 19.37 2.87 1.00
N GLU A 154 19.72 3.84 1.83
CA GLU A 154 21.12 4.19 2.12
C GLU A 154 21.88 3.02 2.75
N GLU A 155 21.25 2.29 3.67
CA GLU A 155 21.81 1.09 4.30
C GLU A 155 22.02 -0.03 3.28
N MET A 156 21.01 -0.30 2.44
CA MET A 156 21.13 -1.24 1.32
C MET A 156 22.28 -0.88 0.37
N LEU A 157 22.45 0.40 0.02
CA LEU A 157 23.55 0.84 -0.83
C LEU A 157 24.92 0.62 -0.17
N ARG A 158 25.02 0.84 1.14
CA ARG A 158 26.25 0.60 1.91
C ARG A 158 26.61 -0.89 1.96
N GLU A 159 25.64 -1.77 2.14
CA GLU A 159 25.85 -3.22 2.15
C GLU A 159 26.23 -3.78 0.77
N MET A 160 25.77 -3.15 -0.31
CA MET A 160 26.08 -3.56 -1.69
C MET A 160 27.41 -3.03 -2.24
N SER A 161 28.10 -2.16 -1.49
CA SER A 161 29.41 -1.59 -1.84
C SER A 161 30.38 -1.75 -0.66
N PRO A 162 30.84 -2.97 -0.35
CA PRO A 162 31.84 -3.18 0.68
C PRO A 162 33.22 -2.76 0.13
N ASP A 163 33.64 -1.53 0.47
CA ASP A 163 34.98 -0.93 0.32
C ASP A 163 35.65 -0.90 -1.08
N GLU A 164 35.67 0.29 -1.68
CA GLU A 164 36.85 0.81 -2.40
C GLU A 164 37.50 1.90 -1.53
N SER A 165 38.18 1.53 -0.44
CA SER A 165 39.18 2.39 0.21
C SER A 165 39.98 1.62 1.27
N ASP A 166 40.99 0.87 0.81
CA ASP A 166 42.17 0.50 1.59
C ASP A 166 43.38 0.44 0.62
N GLU A 167 43.62 1.53 -0.10
CA GLU A 167 44.93 1.84 -0.68
C GLU A 167 45.32 3.24 -0.18
N ASP A 168 45.91 3.29 1.01
CA ASP A 168 46.69 4.46 1.45
C ASP A 168 48.14 4.23 1.02
N ASP A 169 48.51 4.98 -0.03
CA ASP A 169 49.84 5.08 -0.63
C ASP A 169 50.88 5.53 0.40
N SER A 170 51.61 4.59 0.99
CA SER A 170 52.87 4.89 1.67
C SER A 170 54.07 4.61 0.75
N VAL A 171 54.33 5.48 -0.22
CA VAL A 171 55.62 5.59 -0.92
C VAL A 171 56.03 7.06 -1.11
N THR A 172 56.81 7.54 -0.14
CA THR A 172 57.98 8.46 -0.17
C THR A 172 58.02 9.65 -1.14
N LEU A 173 58.29 10.84 -0.59
CA LEU A 173 59.33 11.76 -1.11
C LEU A 173 60.10 12.38 0.06
N GLU A 174 61.37 11.96 0.22
CA GLU A 174 62.44 12.77 0.80
C GLU A 174 62.70 13.97 -0.13
N ASP A 175 62.85 15.18 0.40
CA ASP A 175 64.13 15.91 0.39
C ASP A 175 64.00 17.38 0.81
N ASP A 176 65.07 17.84 1.46
CA ASP A 176 65.58 19.21 1.54
C ASP A 176 64.88 20.26 2.41
N ALA A 177 65.29 20.28 3.69
CA ALA A 177 65.46 21.53 4.42
C ALA A 177 66.86 21.57 5.07
N ARG A 178 67.70 22.43 4.48
CA ARG A 178 69.05 22.85 4.89
C ARG A 178 69.13 23.43 6.31
N ASP A 179 70.26 23.12 6.93
CA ASP A 179 71.14 23.95 7.78
C ASP A 179 70.52 24.92 8.81
N ALA A 180 70.83 24.68 10.09
CA ALA A 180 71.62 25.61 10.92
C ALA A 180 71.94 25.01 12.31
N GLU A 181 73.24 25.01 12.65
CA GLU A 181 73.86 25.32 13.97
C GLU A 181 73.41 24.50 15.22
N GLU A 182 74.25 23.97 16.10
CA GLU A 182 75.65 24.23 16.52
C GLU A 182 76.11 23.08 17.50
N PRO A 183 77.39 23.03 17.93
CA PRO A 183 78.06 21.82 18.44
C PRO A 183 78.16 21.72 19.98
N LYS A 184 78.54 20.51 20.45
CA LYS A 184 79.31 20.14 21.68
C LYS A 184 79.23 18.60 21.79
N GLU A 185 80.27 17.80 22.04
CA GLU A 185 81.62 17.95 22.59
C GLU A 185 82.49 16.81 22.03
#